data_AF-A0A1G1H7V7-F1
#
_entry.id   AF-A0A1G1H7V7-F1
#
_cell.length_a   1.000
_cell.length_b   1.000
_cell.length_c   1.000
_cell.angle_alpha   90.00
_cell.angle_beta   90.00
_cell.angle_gamma   90.00
#
_symmetry.space_group_name_H-M   'P 1'
#
loop_
_entity.id
_entity.type
_entity.pdbx_description
1 polymer ?
#
loop_
_entity_poly.entity_id
_entity_poly.type
_entity_poly.pdbx_seq_one_letter_code
_entity_poly.pdbx_strand_id
1 'polypeptide(L)'
;MKAGVGAWSEARGGSRRLLLGLLLFYGLFWSWLAIAPVDRRDWLLENLLSLTLVAVLILTYRRFQFSATSYYLIGLFLTLHAVGAHYTYAQVPFGFWLKDLFSLSRNPFDRIAHFSYGLLLVYPLRELFVRLAGVRGFWAAFLSVSTILAQSGF
;
A
#
# COMPACT_ATOMS: atom_id res chain seq x y z
N MET A 1 5.56 -21.49 36.08
CA MET A 1 4.93 -21.52 34.74
C MET A 1 3.86 -20.41 34.64
N LYS A 2 4.26 -19.13 34.50
CA LYS A 2 3.34 -17.97 34.33
C LYS A 2 3.79 -16.95 33.26
N ALA A 3 4.93 -17.17 32.62
CA ALA A 3 5.53 -16.24 31.65
C ALA A 3 4.82 -16.22 30.28
N GLY A 4 3.95 -17.19 29.97
CA GLY A 4 3.32 -17.31 28.65
C GLY A 4 2.25 -16.24 28.39
N VAL A 5 1.27 -16.10 29.28
CA VAL A 5 0.04 -15.31 29.00
C VAL A 5 0.30 -13.81 28.84
N GLY A 6 1.29 -13.25 29.56
CA GLY A 6 1.67 -11.84 29.46
C GLY A 6 2.25 -11.47 28.09
N ALA A 7 3.20 -12.26 27.59
CA ALA A 7 3.87 -12.00 26.31
C ALA A 7 2.90 -12.02 25.10
N TRP A 8 1.90 -12.91 25.10
CA TRP A 8 0.90 -12.99 24.03
C TRP A 8 -0.11 -11.82 24.04
N SER A 9 -0.38 -11.25 25.21
CA SER A 9 -1.25 -10.08 25.37
C SER A 9 -0.52 -8.81 24.91
N GLU A 10 0.74 -8.65 25.31
CA GLU A 10 1.59 -7.53 24.92
C GLU A 10 1.86 -7.50 23.41
N ALA A 11 2.16 -8.66 22.79
CA ALA A 11 2.36 -8.76 21.34
C ALA A 11 1.09 -8.40 20.52
N ARG A 12 -0.10 -8.78 21.03
CA ARG A 12 -1.39 -8.38 20.44
C ARG A 12 -1.66 -6.88 20.62
N GLY A 13 -1.32 -6.33 21.79
CA GLY A 13 -1.40 -4.89 22.07
C GLY A 13 -0.49 -4.05 21.17
N GLY A 14 0.75 -4.49 20.98
CA GLY A 14 1.74 -3.83 20.11
C GLY A 14 1.29 -3.78 18.66
N SER A 15 0.82 -4.92 18.13
CA SER A 15 0.27 -4.99 16.77
C SER A 15 -0.93 -4.06 16.57
N ARG A 16 -1.85 -4.00 17.53
CA ARG A 16 -3.02 -3.10 17.43
C ARG A 16 -2.62 -1.63 17.42
N ARG A 17 -1.68 -1.22 18.29
CA ARG A 17 -1.17 0.15 18.35
C ARG A 17 -0.50 0.55 17.03
N LEU A 18 0.30 -0.34 16.46
CA LEU A 18 0.95 -0.16 15.17
C LEU A 18 -0.08 0.07 14.05
N LEU A 19 -1.13 -0.76 13.99
CA LEU A 19 -2.15 -0.62 12.95
C LEU A 19 -2.96 0.66 13.08
N LEU A 20 -3.33 1.03 14.31
CA LEU A 20 -3.97 2.32 14.56
C LEU A 20 -3.05 3.48 14.20
N GLY A 21 -1.75 3.37 14.51
CA GLY A 21 -0.74 4.35 14.12
C GLY A 21 -0.63 4.50 12.60
N LEU A 22 -0.58 3.40 11.85
CA LEU A 22 -0.57 3.42 10.38
C LEU A 22 -1.86 4.02 9.80
N LEU A 23 -3.01 3.66 10.35
CA LEU A 23 -4.30 4.18 9.90
C LEU A 23 -4.42 5.69 10.17
N LEU A 24 -4.01 6.14 11.36
CA LEU A 24 -3.99 7.55 11.73
C LEU A 24 -3.00 8.33 10.86
N PHE A 25 -1.79 7.82 10.68
CA PHE A 25 -0.78 8.42 9.82
C PHE A 25 -1.31 8.59 8.40
N TYR A 26 -1.80 7.51 7.78
CA TYR A 26 -2.31 7.56 6.43
C TYR A 26 -3.53 8.48 6.32
N GLY A 27 -4.47 8.40 7.27
CA GLY A 27 -5.67 9.25 7.28
C GLY A 27 -5.34 10.74 7.38
N LEU A 28 -4.40 11.12 8.26
CA LEU A 28 -3.95 12.52 8.40
C LEU A 28 -3.19 12.98 7.16
N PHE A 29 -2.26 12.18 6.66
CA PHE A 29 -1.46 12.50 5.49
C PHE A 29 -2.32 12.64 4.23
N TRP A 30 -3.25 11.71 4.03
CA TRP A 30 -4.23 11.74 2.95
C TRP A 30 -5.12 12.98 3.04
N SER A 31 -5.62 13.30 4.24
CA SER A 31 -6.48 14.47 4.44
C SER A 31 -5.74 15.78 4.17
N TRP A 32 -4.45 15.84 4.53
CA TRP A 32 -3.60 16.97 4.22
C TRP A 32 -3.39 17.13 2.70
N LEU A 33 -3.12 16.04 1.98
CA LEU A 33 -3.02 16.04 0.52
C LEU A 33 -4.38 16.29 -0.19
N ALA A 34 -5.50 16.06 0.48
CA ALA A 34 -6.80 16.43 -0.07
C ALA A 34 -7.03 17.96 -0.09
N ILE A 35 -6.17 18.74 0.56
CA ILE A 35 -6.21 20.20 0.51
C ILE A 35 -5.60 20.67 -0.81
N ALA A 36 -6.45 21.21 -1.69
CA ALA A 36 -6.06 21.78 -2.98
C ALA A 36 -5.17 20.86 -3.86
N PRO A 37 -5.63 19.63 -4.21
CA PRO A 37 -4.93 18.83 -5.20
C PRO A 37 -4.94 19.54 -6.56
N VAL A 38 -3.95 19.22 -7.39
CA VAL A 38 -3.75 19.83 -8.72
C VAL A 38 -4.99 19.66 -9.60
N ASP A 39 -5.58 18.46 -9.61
CA ASP A 39 -6.89 18.20 -10.22
C ASP A 39 -7.78 17.45 -9.20
N ARG A 40 -8.94 18.04 -8.88
CA ARG A 40 -9.87 17.48 -7.88
C ARG A 40 -10.64 16.27 -8.38
N ARG A 41 -10.92 16.20 -9.68
CA ARG A 41 -11.65 15.07 -10.28
C ARG A 41 -10.72 13.86 -10.35
N ASP A 42 -9.51 14.06 -10.85
CA ASP A 42 -8.51 12.99 -10.91
C ASP A 42 -8.14 12.54 -9.50
N TRP A 43 -7.96 13.46 -8.55
CA TRP A 43 -7.75 13.12 -7.13
C TRP A 43 -8.83 12.17 -6.59
N LEU A 44 -10.11 12.43 -6.86
CA LEU A 44 -11.19 11.58 -6.37
C LEU A 44 -11.16 10.19 -7.03
N LEU A 45 -10.97 10.14 -8.35
CA LEU A 45 -10.96 8.89 -9.11
C LEU A 45 -9.78 8.01 -8.70
N GLU A 46 -8.58 8.59 -8.60
CA GLU A 46 -7.35 7.91 -8.19
C GLU A 46 -7.45 7.33 -6.77
N ASN A 47 -8.13 8.04 -5.86
CA ASN A 47 -8.23 7.60 -4.47
C ASN A 47 -9.39 6.64 -4.21
N LEU A 48 -10.30 6.41 -5.16
CA LEU A 48 -11.47 5.54 -4.96
C LEU A 48 -11.05 4.11 -4.58
N LEU A 49 -10.10 3.53 -5.32
CA LEU A 49 -9.60 2.18 -5.05
C LEU A 49 -8.80 2.13 -3.74
N SER A 50 -7.99 3.14 -3.45
CA SER A 50 -7.21 3.25 -2.22
C SER A 50 -8.10 3.28 -0.97
N LEU A 51 -9.15 4.12 -0.99
CA LEU A 51 -10.12 4.20 0.10
C LEU A 51 -10.94 2.92 0.22
N THR A 52 -11.29 2.30 -0.89
CA THR A 52 -11.97 0.99 -0.90
C THR A 52 -11.10 -0.09 -0.26
N LEU A 53 -9.80 -0.15 -0.59
CA LEU A 53 -8.85 -1.08 0.02
C LEU A 53 -8.77 -0.86 1.54
N VAL A 54 -8.63 0.40 1.99
CA VAL A 54 -8.59 0.71 3.44
C VAL A 54 -9.88 0.29 4.13
N ALA A 55 -11.04 0.56 3.54
CA ALA A 55 -12.33 0.13 4.08
C ALA A 55 -12.42 -1.39 4.17
N VAL A 56 -12.01 -2.13 3.13
CA VAL A 56 -11.96 -3.59 3.13
C VAL A 56 -11.05 -4.11 4.24
N LEU A 57 -9.85 -3.54 4.43
CA LEU A 57 -8.93 -3.93 5.50
C LEU A 57 -9.54 -3.73 6.89
N ILE A 58 -10.22 -2.60 7.12
CA ILE A 58 -10.90 -2.32 8.40
C ILE A 58 -12.04 -3.32 8.63
N LEU A 59 -12.90 -3.51 7.64
CA LEU A 59 -14.10 -4.37 7.75
C LEU A 59 -13.73 -5.85 7.89
N THR A 60 -12.65 -6.29 7.25
CA THR A 60 -12.19 -7.69 7.31
C THR A 60 -11.23 -7.96 8.46
N TYR A 61 -10.77 -6.94 9.19
CA TYR A 61 -9.76 -7.07 10.26
C TYR A 61 -10.10 -8.14 11.32
N ARG A 62 -11.37 -8.36 11.64
CA ARG A 62 -11.75 -9.39 12.63
C ARG A 62 -11.76 -10.81 12.07
N ARG A 63 -11.87 -10.97 10.74
CA ARG A 63 -11.91 -12.26 10.04
C ARG A 63 -10.55 -12.66 9.49
N PHE A 64 -9.83 -11.70 8.92
CA PHE A 64 -8.53 -11.90 8.32
C PHE A 64 -7.61 -10.74 8.71
N GLN A 65 -6.49 -11.08 9.35
CA GLN A 65 -5.48 -10.11 9.78
C GLN A 65 -4.21 -10.36 9.01
N PHE A 66 -3.82 -9.44 8.14
CA PHE A 66 -2.50 -9.44 7.53
C PHE A 66 -1.40 -9.34 8.59
N SER A 67 -0.20 -9.76 8.21
CA SER A 67 1.01 -9.54 9.01
C SER A 67 1.31 -8.04 9.14
N ALA A 68 2.04 -7.65 10.19
CA ALA A 68 2.48 -6.27 10.36
C ALA A 68 3.29 -5.79 9.14
N THR A 69 4.13 -6.65 8.56
CA THR A 69 4.88 -6.38 7.34
C THR A 69 3.96 -6.03 6.17
N SER A 70 2.91 -6.82 5.94
CA SER A 70 1.95 -6.53 4.87
C SER A 70 1.24 -5.19 5.08
N TYR A 71 0.83 -4.87 6.31
CA TYR A 71 0.25 -3.56 6.60
C TYR A 71 1.22 -2.40 6.37
N TYR A 72 2.50 -2.57 6.70
CA TYR A 72 3.53 -1.56 6.38
C TYR A 72 3.71 -1.38 4.88
N LEU A 73 3.81 -2.47 4.12
CA LEU A 73 4.00 -2.41 2.67
C LEU A 73 2.79 -1.78 1.97
N ILE A 74 1.57 -2.14 2.38
CA ILE A 74 0.34 -1.50 1.92
C ILE A 74 0.35 -0.02 2.26
N GLY A 75 0.65 0.35 3.51
CA GLY A 75 0.67 1.75 3.95
C GLY A 75 1.71 2.59 3.20
N LEU A 76 2.90 2.03 2.93
CA LEU A 76 3.93 2.69 2.15
C LEU A 76 3.47 2.94 0.71
N PHE A 77 2.88 1.93 0.06
CA PHE A 77 2.35 2.09 -1.28
C PHE A 77 1.22 3.12 -1.32
N LEU A 78 0.25 3.05 -0.39
CA LEU A 78 -0.86 4.00 -0.31
C LEU A 78 -0.38 5.44 -0.10
N THR A 79 0.69 5.63 0.68
CA THR A 79 1.30 6.96 0.89
C THR A 79 1.92 7.49 -0.40
N LEU A 80 2.67 6.65 -1.13
CA LEU A 80 3.26 7.01 -2.42
C LEU A 80 2.17 7.32 -3.46
N HIS A 81 1.12 6.50 -3.52
CA HIS A 81 -0.05 6.71 -4.38
C HIS A 81 -0.75 8.03 -4.09
N ALA A 82 -0.97 8.35 -2.80
CA ALA A 82 -1.59 9.61 -2.41
C ALA A 82 -0.74 10.82 -2.86
N VAL A 83 0.60 10.76 -2.77
CA VAL A 83 1.45 11.83 -3.32
C VAL A 83 1.27 11.95 -4.83
N GLY A 84 1.27 10.82 -5.55
CA GLY A 84 1.04 10.78 -6.99
C GLY A 84 -0.30 11.40 -7.40
N ALA A 85 -1.37 11.02 -6.72
CA ALA A 85 -2.71 11.55 -6.97
C ALA A 85 -2.78 13.07 -6.71
N HIS A 86 -2.10 13.60 -5.68
CA HIS A 86 -2.22 15.01 -5.28
C HIS A 86 -1.67 15.93 -6.37
N TYR A 87 -0.47 15.59 -6.85
CA TYR A 87 0.19 16.38 -7.87
C TYR A 87 -0.31 16.05 -9.27
N THR A 88 -1.00 14.92 -9.47
CA THR A 88 -0.99 14.13 -10.71
C THR A 88 0.39 13.50 -10.93
N TYR A 89 0.43 12.21 -11.28
CA TYR A 89 1.68 11.44 -11.38
C TYR A 89 2.75 12.10 -12.25
N ALA A 90 2.34 12.85 -13.27
CA ALA A 90 3.23 13.56 -14.18
C ALA A 90 3.89 14.81 -13.57
N GLN A 91 3.33 15.38 -12.51
CA GLN A 91 3.76 16.66 -11.92
C GLN A 91 4.39 16.52 -10.53
N VAL A 92 4.63 15.30 -10.05
CA VAL A 92 5.28 15.10 -8.75
C VAL A 92 6.68 15.70 -8.76
N PRO A 93 7.02 16.64 -7.84
CA PRO A 93 8.30 17.35 -7.84
C PRO A 93 9.53 16.43 -7.82
N PHE A 94 9.47 15.36 -7.04
CA PHE A 94 10.55 14.36 -6.96
C PHE A 94 10.88 13.74 -8.32
N GLY A 95 9.87 13.56 -9.17
CA GLY A 95 10.08 13.04 -10.51
C GLY A 95 10.80 14.00 -11.45
N PHE A 96 10.61 15.32 -11.30
CA PHE A 96 11.41 16.30 -12.05
C PHE A 96 12.87 16.29 -11.60
N TRP A 97 13.14 16.18 -10.30
CA TRP A 97 14.50 16.04 -9.79
C TRP A 97 15.22 14.82 -10.39
N LEU A 98 14.54 13.66 -10.45
CA LEU A 98 15.08 12.46 -11.10
C LEU A 98 15.24 12.63 -12.62
N LYS A 99 14.28 13.29 -13.26
CA LYS A 99 14.36 13.58 -14.69
C LYS A 99 15.63 14.35 -15.01
N ASP A 100 15.92 15.40 -14.26
CA ASP A 100 17.10 16.24 -14.48
C ASP A 100 18.39 15.51 -14.13
N LEU A 101 18.42 14.78 -13.00
CA LEU A 101 19.58 14.00 -12.56
C LEU A 101 20.00 12.92 -13.58
N PHE A 102 19.02 12.27 -14.21
CA PHE A 102 19.26 11.19 -15.17
C PHE A 102 19.06 11.62 -16.64
N SER A 103 18.89 12.92 -16.90
CA SER A 103 18.65 13.48 -18.24
C SER A 103 17.52 12.77 -19.01
N LEU A 104 16.44 12.42 -18.31
CA LEU A 104 15.30 11.71 -18.89
C LEU A 104 14.42 12.66 -19.73
N SER A 105 13.72 12.11 -20.72
CA SER A 105 12.81 12.89 -21.56
C SER A 105 11.59 13.43 -20.81
N ARG A 106 11.10 12.70 -19.80
CA ARG A 106 9.93 13.09 -18.99
C ARG A 106 10.05 12.64 -17.53
N ASN A 107 9.17 13.19 -16.69
CA ASN A 107 9.02 12.80 -15.30
C ASN A 107 8.76 11.28 -15.18
N PRO A 108 9.62 10.50 -14.49
CA PRO A 108 9.49 9.05 -14.38
C PRO A 108 8.64 8.59 -13.19
N PHE A 109 8.03 9.50 -12.43
CA PHE A 109 7.35 9.17 -11.16
C PHE A 109 6.25 8.12 -11.34
N ASP A 110 5.47 8.21 -12.42
CA ASP A 110 4.48 7.20 -12.80
C ASP A 110 5.08 5.78 -12.86
N ARG A 111 6.26 5.61 -13.47
CA ARG A 111 6.95 4.32 -13.57
C ARG A 111 7.43 3.81 -12.22
N ILE A 112 7.86 4.72 -11.36
CA ILE A 112 8.29 4.40 -9.99
C ILE A 112 7.10 3.93 -9.17
N ALA A 113 5.94 4.56 -9.33
CA ALA A 113 4.71 4.15 -8.68
C ALA A 113 4.26 2.76 -9.14
N HIS A 114 4.27 2.50 -10.45
CA HIS A 114 3.95 1.18 -11.00
C HIS A 114 4.92 0.09 -10.53
N PHE A 115 6.23 0.37 -10.51
CA PHE A 115 7.21 -0.56 -9.97
C PHE A 115 6.98 -0.80 -8.46
N SER A 116 6.68 0.26 -7.71
CA SER A 116 6.40 0.18 -6.27
C SER A 116 5.11 -0.59 -5.98
N TYR A 117 4.09 -0.48 -6.83
CA TYR A 117 2.88 -1.29 -6.73
C TYR A 117 3.23 -2.78 -6.70
N GLY A 118 4.00 -3.26 -7.68
CA GLY A 118 4.40 -4.65 -7.72
C GLY A 118 5.34 -5.04 -6.58
N LEU A 119 6.38 -4.26 -6.33
CA LEU A 119 7.37 -4.53 -5.29
C LEU A 119 6.74 -4.61 -3.89
N LEU A 120 5.83 -3.68 -3.57
CA LEU A 120 5.26 -3.56 -2.24
C LEU A 120 4.05 -4.48 -2.04
N LEU A 121 3.21 -4.68 -3.06
CA LEU A 121 1.96 -5.44 -2.89
C LEU A 121 2.08 -6.93 -3.21
N VAL A 122 3.17 -7.39 -3.83
CA VAL A 122 3.36 -8.83 -4.09
C VAL A 122 3.37 -9.66 -2.80
N TYR A 123 3.96 -9.15 -1.72
CA TYR A 123 4.01 -9.87 -0.44
C TYR A 123 2.63 -9.95 0.25
N PRO A 124 1.90 -8.83 0.44
CA PRO A 124 0.51 -8.88 0.90
C PRO A 124 -0.37 -9.82 0.07
N LEU A 125 -0.25 -9.78 -1.26
CA LEU A 125 -1.04 -10.64 -2.13
C LEU A 125 -0.68 -12.12 -1.95
N ARG A 126 0.61 -12.43 -1.80
CA ARG A 126 1.07 -13.79 -1.47
C ARG A 126 0.53 -14.25 -0.12
N GLU A 127 0.55 -13.37 0.87
CA GLU A 127 0.00 -13.67 2.19
C GLU A 127 -1.50 -14.02 2.09
N LEU A 128 -2.25 -13.28 1.28
CA LEU A 128 -3.66 -13.57 0.99
C LEU A 128 -3.82 -14.96 0.36
N PHE A 129 -3.09 -15.28 -0.70
CA PHE A 129 -3.18 -16.60 -1.35
C PHE A 129 -2.81 -17.76 -0.42
N VAL A 130 -1.76 -17.58 0.39
CA VAL A 130 -1.32 -18.63 1.33
C VAL A 130 -2.34 -18.84 2.44
N ARG A 131 -2.83 -17.75 3.05
CA ARG A 131 -3.63 -17.83 4.28
C ARG A 131 -5.13 -17.97 4.04
N LEU A 132 -5.63 -17.48 2.90
CA LEU A 132 -7.05 -17.51 2.56
C LEU A 132 -7.38 -18.62 1.55
N ALA A 133 -6.57 -18.79 0.50
CA ALA A 133 -6.81 -19.78 -0.55
C ALA A 133 -6.04 -21.09 -0.36
N GLY A 134 -5.15 -21.18 0.64
CA GLY A 134 -4.38 -22.39 0.94
C GLY A 134 -3.30 -22.73 -0.10
N VAL A 135 -2.96 -21.80 -1.01
CA VAL A 135 -1.92 -22.01 -2.02
C VAL A 135 -0.54 -22.04 -1.37
N ARG A 136 0.36 -22.92 -1.81
CA ARG A 136 1.67 -23.12 -1.18
C ARG A 136 2.83 -23.13 -2.16
N GLY A 137 4.04 -22.92 -1.64
CA GLY A 137 5.29 -23.05 -2.37
C GLY A 137 5.38 -22.16 -3.60
N PHE A 138 5.84 -22.75 -4.71
CA PHE A 138 6.00 -22.09 -5.99
C PHE A 138 4.70 -21.43 -6.49
N TRP A 139 3.55 -22.11 -6.38
CA TRP A 139 2.28 -21.61 -6.88
C TRP A 139 1.82 -20.33 -6.18
N ALA A 140 2.10 -20.19 -4.88
CA ALA A 140 1.78 -18.96 -4.17
C ALA A 140 2.61 -17.78 -4.69
N ALA A 141 3.91 -18.00 -4.97
CA ALA A 141 4.77 -16.97 -5.55
C ALA A 141 4.35 -16.65 -6.98
N PHE A 142 4.15 -17.68 -7.81
CA PHE A 142 3.73 -17.55 -9.20
C PHE A 142 2.42 -16.78 -9.32
N LEU A 143 1.35 -17.20 -8.63
CA LEU A 143 0.06 -16.52 -8.69
C LEU A 143 0.14 -15.06 -8.22
N SER A 144 0.92 -14.78 -7.17
CA SER A 144 1.10 -13.40 -6.69
C SER A 144 1.74 -12.51 -7.74
N VAL A 145 2.85 -12.98 -8.34
CA VAL A 145 3.56 -12.23 -9.38
C VAL A 145 2.68 -12.11 -10.63
N SER A 146 2.04 -13.19 -11.07
CA SER A 146 1.17 -13.19 -12.24
C SER A 146 -0.02 -12.24 -12.08
N THR A 147 -0.66 -12.20 -10.91
CA THR A 147 -1.77 -11.27 -10.66
C THR A 147 -1.30 -9.82 -10.67
N ILE A 148 -0.16 -9.51 -10.03
CA ILE A 148 0.43 -8.16 -10.09
C ILE A 148 0.70 -7.76 -11.54
N LEU A 149 1.39 -8.61 -12.31
CA LEU A 149 1.72 -8.33 -13.71
C LEU A 149 0.47 -8.18 -14.58
N ALA A 150 -0.55 -9.01 -14.37
CA ALA A 150 -1.81 -8.92 -15.10
C ALA A 150 -2.53 -7.60 -14.82
N GLN A 151 -2.48 -7.11 -13.58
CA GLN A 151 -3.09 -5.85 -13.18
C GLN A 151 -2.27 -4.62 -13.59
N SER A 152 -0.96 -4.78 -13.83
CA SER A 152 -0.06 -3.72 -14.31
C SER A 152 0.03 -3.59 -15.84
N GLY A 153 -0.67 -4.46 -16.59
CA GLY A 153 -0.68 -4.43 -18.06
C GLY A 153 -1.73 -3.50 -18.68
N PHE A 154 -2.56 -2.86 -17.86
CA PHE A 154 -3.65 -1.94 -18.24
C PHE A 154 -3.38 -0.56 -17.64
#